data_AF-A0A847ZZ10-F1
#
_entry.id   AF-A0A847ZZ10-F1
#
_cell.length_a   1.000
_cell.length_b   1.000
_cell.length_c   1.000
_cell.angle_alpha   90.00
_cell.angle_beta   90.00
_cell.angle_gamma   90.00
#
_symmetry.space_group_name_H-M   'P 1'
#
loop_
_entity.id
_entity.type
_entity.pdbx_description
1 polymer ?
#
loop_
_entity_poly.entity_id
_entity_poly.type
_entity_poly.pdbx_seq_one_letter_code
_entity_poly.pdbx_strand_id
1 'polypeptide(L)'
;MTIPRQLREAHTHVAALLPQALGHLRDRLRDGGGEAFDREQHLAHGISWLATYAETLAALADHAENLSAGGAYTDIDQRLALVLAGEYLNQVAGGIALNQQEAVR
;
A
#
# COMPACT_ATOMS: atom_id res chain seq x y z
N MET A 1 16.82 1.06 15.34
CA MET A 1 15.67 1.46 14.51
C MET A 1 14.42 0.91 15.18
N THR A 2 13.35 1.70 15.31
CA THR A 2 12.05 1.24 15.86
C THR A 2 11.10 0.82 14.73
N ILE A 3 10.13 -0.04 15.02
CA ILE A 3 9.11 -0.48 14.07
C ILE A 3 8.27 0.68 13.50
N PRO A 4 7.76 1.64 14.28
CA PRO A 4 7.00 2.76 13.71
C PRO A 4 7.79 3.55 12.66
N ARG A 5 9.08 3.78 12.94
CA ARG A 5 9.99 4.45 12.00
C ARG A 5 10.19 3.64 10.71
N GLN A 6 10.30 2.32 10.81
CA GLN A 6 10.40 1.44 9.63
C GLN A 6 9.10 1.41 8.82
N LEU A 7 7.94 1.45 9.48
CA LEU A 7 6.63 1.54 8.82
C LEU A 7 6.45 2.87 8.08
N ARG A 8 6.89 4.00 8.68
CA ARG A 8 6.93 5.31 8.00
C ARG A 8 7.80 5.28 6.75
N GLU A 9 9.01 4.72 6.87
CA GLU A 9 9.94 4.56 5.76
C GLU A 9 9.35 3.67 4.65
N ALA A 10 8.70 2.57 5.01
CA ALA A 10 7.98 1.71 4.08
C ALA A 10 6.84 2.46 3.38
N HIS A 11 6.01 3.20 4.12
CA HIS A 11 4.97 4.06 3.54
C HIS A 11 5.56 5.04 2.53
N THR A 12 6.64 5.76 2.88
CA THR A 12 7.27 6.72 1.96
C THR A 12 7.67 6.07 0.63
N HIS A 13 8.30 4.90 0.67
CA HIS A 13 8.71 4.19 -0.53
C HIS A 13 7.52 3.69 -1.36
N VAL A 14 6.50 3.10 -0.72
CA VAL A 14 5.32 2.59 -1.44
C VAL A 14 4.49 3.75 -2.01
N ALA A 15 4.26 4.81 -1.24
CA ALA A 15 3.53 6.00 -1.67
C ALA A 15 4.22 6.71 -2.85
N ALA A 16 5.55 6.69 -2.93
CA ALA A 16 6.30 7.26 -4.05
C ALA A 16 6.05 6.56 -5.41
N LEU A 17 5.47 5.35 -5.39
CA LEU A 17 5.06 4.65 -6.61
C LEU A 17 3.73 5.18 -7.18
N LEU A 18 2.87 5.76 -6.34
CA LEU A 18 1.52 6.18 -6.73
C LEU A 18 1.51 7.25 -7.83
N PRO A 19 2.32 8.32 -7.78
CA PRO A 19 2.34 9.32 -8.86
C PRO A 19 2.72 8.72 -10.21
N GLN A 20 3.64 7.74 -10.22
CA GLN A 20 4.09 7.05 -11.43
C GLN A 20 2.97 6.18 -12.00
N ALA A 21 2.33 5.37 -11.15
CA ALA A 21 1.23 4.49 -11.56
C ALA A 21 0.00 5.29 -12.03
N LEU A 22 -0.34 6.38 -11.34
CA LEU A 22 -1.41 7.30 -11.75
C LEU A 22 -1.07 8.03 -13.06
N GLY A 23 0.18 8.41 -13.27
CA GLY A 23 0.66 8.96 -14.54
C GLY A 23 0.43 7.98 -15.69
N HIS A 24 0.82 6.72 -15.48
CA HIS A 24 0.60 5.66 -16.46
C HIS A 24 -0.89 5.45 -16.79
N LEU A 25 -1.75 5.39 -15.78
CA LEU A 25 -3.20 5.28 -15.99
C LEU A 25 -3.74 6.50 -16.77
N ARG A 26 -3.32 7.72 -16.42
CA ARG A 26 -3.75 8.95 -17.14
C ARG A 26 -3.35 8.91 -18.61
N ASP A 27 -2.17 8.41 -18.93
CA ASP A 27 -1.74 8.28 -20.32
C ASP A 27 -2.60 7.28 -21.09
N ARG A 28 -2.99 6.15 -20.47
CA ARG A 28 -3.91 5.17 -21.07
C ARG A 28 -5.33 5.69 -21.27
N LEU A 29 -5.75 6.66 -20.45
CA LEU A 29 -7.07 7.28 -20.51
C LEU A 29 -7.12 8.56 -21.36
N ARG A 30 -5.98 9.03 -21.90
CA ARG A 30 -5.80 10.37 -22.48
C ARG A 30 -6.86 10.77 -23.51
N ASP A 31 -7.26 9.83 -24.38
CA ASP A 31 -8.20 10.08 -25.48
C ASP A 31 -9.57 9.39 -25.26
N GLY A 32 -9.85 8.94 -24.03
CA GLY A 32 -10.97 8.05 -23.72
C GLY A 32 -12.02 8.64 -22.76
N GLY A 33 -13.29 8.30 -23.00
CA GLY A 33 -14.40 8.55 -22.05
C GLY A 33 -14.56 7.43 -21.02
N GLY A 34 -15.74 7.30 -20.40
CA GLY A 34 -16.02 6.28 -19.37
C GLY A 34 -15.66 4.84 -19.79
N GLU A 35 -15.92 4.46 -21.04
CA GLU A 35 -15.56 3.14 -21.57
C GLU A 35 -14.04 2.87 -21.57
N ALA A 36 -13.21 3.91 -21.66
CA ALA A 36 -11.77 3.74 -21.55
C ALA A 36 -11.38 3.42 -20.10
N PHE A 37 -12.06 4.01 -19.12
CA PHE A 37 -11.85 3.66 -17.72
C PHE A 37 -12.27 2.22 -17.43
N ASP A 38 -13.40 1.76 -17.97
CA ASP A 38 -13.85 0.37 -17.81
C ASP A 38 -12.84 -0.63 -18.38
N ARG A 39 -12.22 -0.33 -19.53
CA ARG A 39 -11.12 -1.16 -20.08
C ARG A 39 -9.88 -1.19 -19.19
N GLU A 40 -9.65 -0.12 -18.42
CA GLU A 40 -8.53 0.01 -17.50
C GLU A 40 -8.89 -0.32 -16.04
N GLN A 41 -10.06 -0.93 -15.80
CA GLN A 41 -10.57 -1.19 -14.46
C GLN A 41 -9.57 -2.01 -13.62
N HIS A 42 -8.92 -3.01 -14.21
CA HIS A 42 -7.89 -3.83 -13.55
C HIS A 42 -6.74 -2.98 -13.02
N LEU A 43 -6.21 -2.07 -13.85
CA LEU A 43 -5.14 -1.17 -13.47
C LEU A 43 -5.60 -0.15 -12.42
N ALA A 44 -6.80 0.42 -12.59
CA ALA A 44 -7.38 1.37 -11.64
C ALA A 44 -7.59 0.75 -10.25
N HIS A 45 -8.10 -0.48 -10.18
CA HIS A 45 -8.24 -1.22 -8.93
C HIS A 45 -6.88 -1.56 -8.32
N GLY A 46 -5.92 -1.98 -9.14
CA GLY A 46 -4.55 -2.23 -8.70
C GLY A 46 -3.88 -1.01 -8.06
N ILE A 47 -4.02 0.16 -8.68
CA ILE A 47 -3.52 1.43 -8.12
C ILE A 47 -4.23 1.76 -6.80
N SER A 48 -5.53 1.48 -6.70
CA SER A 48 -6.31 1.70 -5.49
C SER A 48 -5.85 0.79 -4.34
N TRP A 49 -5.51 -0.47 -4.63
CA TRP A 49 -4.93 -1.39 -3.66
C TRP A 49 -3.52 -0.97 -3.23
N LEU A 50 -2.68 -0.55 -4.17
CA LEU A 50 -1.36 0.00 -3.86
C LEU A 50 -1.46 1.21 -2.91
N ALA A 51 -2.42 2.11 -3.16
CA ALA A 51 -2.67 3.25 -2.28
C ALA A 51 -3.14 2.81 -0.90
N THR A 52 -4.03 1.81 -0.84
CA THR A 52 -4.51 1.23 0.42
C THR A 52 -3.36 0.62 1.23
N TYR A 53 -2.39 -0.04 0.58
CA TYR A 53 -1.22 -0.60 1.26
C TYR A 53 -0.32 0.50 1.81
N ALA A 54 -0.06 1.54 1.04
CA ALA A 54 0.70 2.70 1.51
C ALA A 54 0.05 3.32 2.76
N GLU A 55 -1.26 3.58 2.72
CA GLU A 55 -1.97 4.17 3.85
C GLU A 55 -2.06 3.24 5.06
N THR A 56 -2.17 1.93 4.84
CA THR A 56 -2.15 0.94 5.93
C THR A 56 -0.81 0.99 6.69
N LEU A 57 0.31 1.15 5.97
CA LEU A 57 1.63 1.29 6.60
C LEU A 57 1.76 2.57 7.43
N ALA A 58 1.23 3.70 6.94
CA ALA A 58 1.21 4.96 7.69
C ALA A 58 0.33 4.86 8.95
N ALA A 59 -0.90 4.37 8.80
CA ALA A 59 -1.85 4.22 9.90
C ALA A 59 -1.33 3.26 10.98
N LEU A 60 -0.65 2.19 10.58
CA LEU A 60 -0.02 1.25 11.52
C LEU A 60 1.16 1.89 12.25
N ALA A 61 1.92 2.78 11.60
CA ALA A 61 2.96 3.55 12.26
C ALA A 61 2.38 4.50 13.32
N ASP A 62 1.33 5.25 12.98
CA ASP A 62 0.61 6.14 13.90
C ASP A 62 0.06 5.35 15.10
N HIS A 63 -0.55 4.19 14.83
CA HIS A 63 -1.09 3.32 15.87
C HIS A 63 0.00 2.84 16.84
N ALA A 64 1.13 2.38 16.33
CA ALA A 64 2.25 1.92 17.14
C ALA A 64 2.92 3.07 17.93
N GLU A 65 3.02 4.27 17.36
CA GLU A 65 3.47 5.49 18.06
C GLU A 65 2.52 5.83 19.23
N ASN A 66 1.22 5.80 19.00
CA ASN A 66 0.20 6.08 20.02
C ASN A 66 0.23 5.05 21.17
N LEU A 67 0.31 3.75 20.86
CA LEU A 67 0.47 2.71 21.88
C LEU A 67 1.75 2.88 22.68
N SER A 68 2.85 3.24 22.02
CA SER A 68 4.15 3.45 22.67
C SER A 68 4.10 4.64 23.64
N ALA A 69 3.48 5.76 23.22
CA ALA A 69 3.29 6.93 24.08
C ALA A 69 2.42 6.64 25.31
N GLY A 70 1.45 5.73 25.19
CA GLY A 70 0.60 5.28 26.28
C GLY A 70 1.19 4.17 27.16
N GLY A 71 2.40 3.68 26.87
CA GLY A 71 3.01 2.55 27.59
C GLY A 71 2.27 1.22 27.39
N ALA A 72 1.45 1.10 26.34
CA ALA A 72 0.63 -0.06 26.04
C ALA A 72 1.17 -0.91 24.87
N TYR A 73 2.28 -0.48 24.24
CA TYR A 73 2.90 -1.21 23.14
C TYR A 73 3.60 -2.48 23.64
N THR A 74 3.30 -3.61 23.02
CA THR A 74 3.81 -4.92 23.42
C THR A 74 4.59 -5.62 22.30
N ASP A 75 5.25 -6.73 22.65
CA ASP A 75 5.91 -7.60 21.68
C ASP A 75 4.94 -8.20 20.64
N ILE A 76 3.65 -8.34 20.98
CA ILE A 76 2.64 -8.85 20.06
C ILE A 76 2.35 -7.79 18.98
N ASP A 77 2.18 -6.54 19.37
CA ASP A 77 1.96 -5.42 18.44
C ASP A 77 3.13 -5.28 17.47
N GLN A 78 4.35 -5.45 17.98
CA GLN A 78 5.57 -5.45 17.16
C GLN A 78 5.57 -6.57 16.12
N ARG A 79 5.20 -7.80 16.51
CA ARG A 79 5.20 -8.96 15.62
C ARG A 79 4.10 -8.89 14.57
N LEU A 80 2.91 -8.44 14.95
CA LEU A 80 1.80 -8.23 14.01
C LEU A 80 2.17 -7.19 12.96
N ALA A 81 2.82 -6.10 13.37
CA ALA A 81 3.28 -5.08 12.44
C ALA A 81 4.32 -5.61 11.46
N LEU A 82 5.26 -6.45 11.93
CA LEU A 82 6.25 -7.09 11.07
C LEU A 82 5.64 -8.06 10.07
N VAL A 83 4.66 -8.87 10.48
CA VAL A 83 3.95 -9.81 9.58
C VAL A 83 3.22 -9.04 8.49
N LEU A 84 2.44 -8.01 8.85
CA LEU A 84 1.70 -7.21 7.89
C LEU A 84 2.64 -6.50 6.92
N ALA A 85 3.65 -5.79 7.44
CA ALA A 85 4.58 -5.04 6.60
C ALA A 85 5.38 -5.97 5.67
N GLY A 86 5.85 -7.12 6.18
CA GLY A 86 6.57 -8.10 5.38
C GLY A 86 5.73 -8.62 4.22
N GLU A 87 4.47 -8.99 4.49
CA GLU A 87 3.55 -9.48 3.46
C GLU A 87 3.22 -8.40 2.43
N TYR A 88 2.82 -7.21 2.87
CA TYR A 88 2.39 -6.14 1.97
C TYR A 88 3.53 -5.63 1.10
N LEU A 89 4.74 -5.52 1.65
CA LEU A 89 5.92 -5.13 0.86
C LEU A 89 6.31 -6.21 -0.16
N ASN A 90 6.19 -7.49 0.20
CA ASN A 90 6.41 -8.59 -0.74
C ASN A 90 5.38 -8.56 -1.88
N GLN A 91 4.11 -8.29 -1.58
CA GLN A 91 3.07 -8.12 -2.60
C GLN A 91 3.28 -6.87 -3.47
N VAL A 92 3.73 -5.74 -2.90
CA VAL A 92 4.10 -4.57 -3.72
C VAL A 92 5.24 -4.92 -4.69
N ALA A 93 6.18 -5.78 -4.29
CA ALA A 93 7.31 -6.19 -5.13
C ALA A 93 6.98 -7.30 -6.14
N GLY A 94 6.09 -8.25 -5.79
CA GLY A 94 5.81 -9.46 -6.57
C GLY A 94 4.44 -9.51 -7.24
N GLY A 95 3.54 -8.61 -6.85
CA GLY A 95 2.18 -8.48 -7.35
C GLY A 95 1.14 -8.47 -6.24
N ILE A 96 0.23 -7.49 -6.31
CA ILE A 96 -0.85 -7.32 -5.34
C ILE A 96 -2.05 -8.15 -5.80
N ALA A 97 -2.52 -9.05 -4.95
CA ALA A 97 -3.72 -9.84 -5.23
C ALA A 97 -4.97 -8.94 -5.11
N LEU A 98 -5.74 -8.82 -6.20
CA LEU A 98 -7.03 -8.12 -6.20
C LEU A 98 -8.14 -9.06 -5.72
N ASN A 99 -8.03 -10.34 -6.10
CA ASN A 99 -8.81 -11.46 -5.60
C ASN A 99 -7.98 -12.75 -5.73
N GLN A 100 -8.60 -13.93 -5.56
CA GLN A 100 -7.90 -15.22 -5.61
C GLN A 100 -7.32 -15.57 -6.99
N GLN A 101 -7.85 -14.99 -8.07
CA GLN A 101 -7.49 -15.31 -9.45
C GLN A 101 -6.75 -14.15 -10.15
N GLU A 102 -6.86 -12.94 -9.64
CA GLU A 102 -6.35 -11.73 -10.26
C GLU A 102 -5.30 -11.04 -9.39
N ALA A 103 -4.18 -10.70 -10.02
CA ALA A 103 -3.13 -9.89 -9.42
C ALA A 103 -2.69 -8.77 -10.38
N VAL A 104 -2.28 -7.64 -9.82
CA VAL A 104 -1.65 -6.53 -10.56
C VAL A 104 -0.15 -6.52 -10.29
N ARG A 105 0.66 -6.20 -11.31
CA ARG A 105 2.12 -6.17 -11.26
C ARG A 105 2.65 -5.02 -12.08
#